data_AF-A0A135VVW8-F1
#
_entry.id   AF-A0A135VVW8-F1
#
_cell.length_a   1.000
_cell.length_b   1.000
_cell.length_c   1.000
_cell.angle_alpha   90.00
_cell.angle_beta   90.00
_cell.angle_gamma   90.00
#
_symmetry.space_group_name_H-M   'P 1'
#
loop_
_entity.id
_entity.type
_entity.pdbx_description
1 polymer ?
#
loop_
_entity_poly.entity_id
_entity_poly.type
_entity_poly.pdbx_seq_one_letter_code
_entity_poly.pdbx_strand_id
1 'polypeptide(L)'
;MIISRKCPKCGDDRIAGPHRLQAQHHVAVDLPGLATATLESFTCINCGYTEIYSDKRGLDNIRKVGRFALGQTEPRLAYCTSCGAKIRPGDSMCYECGAAI
;
A
#
# COMPACT_ATOMS: atom_id res chain seq x y z
N MET A 1 8.74 12.01 5.23
CA MET A 1 9.71 13.09 4.95
C MET A 1 9.10 14.32 4.31
N ILE A 2 8.29 14.22 3.24
CA ILE A 2 7.80 15.42 2.52
C ILE A 2 6.89 16.29 3.38
N ILE A 3 5.94 15.67 4.10
CA ILE A 3 4.97 16.41 4.94
C ILE A 3 5.63 16.83 6.27
N SER A 4 6.26 15.88 6.96
CA SER A 4 6.86 16.10 8.27
C SER A 4 8.17 16.90 8.26
N ARG A 5 8.81 17.01 7.09
CA ARG A 5 10.19 17.53 6.90
C ARG A 5 11.25 16.86 7.79
N LYS A 6 10.94 15.67 8.31
CA LYS A 6 11.82 14.88 9.18
C LYS A 6 11.87 13.44 8.73
N CYS A 7 12.99 12.78 8.99
CA CYS A 7 13.15 11.35 8.83
C CYS A 7 12.27 10.61 9.85
N PRO A 8 11.37 9.71 9.44
CA PRO A 8 10.52 8.96 10.39
C PRO A 8 11.31 7.91 11.19
N LYS A 9 12.51 7.52 10.73
CA LYS A 9 13.36 6.55 11.41
C LYS A 9 14.20 7.17 12.53
N CYS A 10 14.80 8.34 12.31
CA CYS A 10 15.76 8.94 13.24
C CYS A 10 15.46 10.38 13.66
N GLY A 11 14.43 11.02 13.09
CA GLY A 11 14.03 12.39 13.45
C GLY A 11 14.86 13.53 12.83
N ASP A 12 15.99 13.24 12.19
CA ASP A 12 16.85 14.23 11.50
C ASP A 12 16.08 14.90 10.34
N ASP A 13 16.35 16.18 10.09
CA ASP A 13 15.70 17.02 9.08
C ASP A 13 16.56 17.22 7.81
N ARG A 14 17.79 16.71 7.79
CA ARG A 14 18.67 16.72 6.62
C ARG A 14 18.27 15.60 5.65
N ILE A 15 17.44 15.97 4.69
CA ILE A 15 16.88 15.08 3.67
C ILE A 15 17.47 15.41 2.30
N ALA A 16 18.03 14.41 1.62
CA ALA A 16 18.46 14.49 0.22
C ALA A 16 17.32 14.07 -0.71
N GLY A 17 17.10 14.81 -1.80
CA GLY A 17 16.07 14.55 -2.81
C GLY A 17 15.44 15.84 -3.36
N PRO A 18 14.46 15.75 -4.28
CA PRO A 18 13.93 14.52 -4.87
C PRO A 18 14.93 13.88 -5.83
N HIS A 19 15.05 12.56 -5.78
CA HIS A 19 15.76 11.78 -6.79
C HIS A 19 14.75 11.04 -7.66
N ARG A 20 14.81 11.26 -8.97
CA ARG A 20 13.99 10.55 -9.94
C ARG A 20 14.62 9.20 -10.22
N LEU A 21 13.92 8.12 -9.88
CA LEU A 21 14.40 6.77 -10.18
C LEU A 21 13.97 6.41 -11.61
N GLN A 22 14.96 6.22 -12.49
CA GLN A 22 14.72 5.76 -13.86
C GLN A 22 15.04 4.26 -13.94
N ALA A 23 14.11 3.49 -14.50
CA ALA A 23 14.32 2.06 -14.75
C ALA A 23 14.77 1.85 -16.20
N GLN A 24 16.00 1.39 -16.42
CA GLN A 24 16.39 0.81 -17.72
C GLN A 24 16.13 -0.71 -17.76
N HIS A 25 16.32 -1.40 -16.63
CA HIS A 25 15.93 -2.81 -16.47
C HIS A 25 15.14 -3.07 -15.19
N HIS A 26 15.53 -2.53 -14.01
CA HIS A 26 14.67 -2.49 -12.82
C HIS A 26 14.92 -1.26 -11.94
N VAL A 27 13.93 -0.35 -11.90
CA VAL A 27 13.31 0.15 -10.67
C VAL A 27 11.81 0.02 -10.90
N ALA A 28 11.31 -1.20 -10.73
CA ALA A 28 9.89 -1.47 -10.69
C ALA A 28 9.57 -1.76 -9.22
N VAL A 29 8.60 -1.05 -8.64
CA VAL A 29 7.84 -1.65 -7.54
C VAL A 29 7.35 -3.00 -8.07
N ASP A 30 7.50 -4.09 -7.31
CA ASP A 30 7.11 -5.45 -7.76
C ASP A 30 5.60 -5.49 -8.04
N LEU A 31 5.24 -5.07 -9.25
CA LEU A 31 3.90 -5.01 -9.79
C LEU A 31 3.84 -6.05 -10.91
N PRO A 32 3.24 -7.22 -10.64
CA PRO A 32 3.03 -8.26 -11.64
C PRO A 32 2.42 -7.68 -12.92
N GLY A 33 3.18 -7.72 -14.02
CA GLY A 33 2.70 -7.39 -15.36
C GLY A 33 2.47 -5.91 -15.67
N LEU A 34 2.87 -4.96 -14.81
CA LEU A 34 2.74 -3.53 -15.07
C LEU A 34 4.09 -2.81 -14.97
N ALA A 35 4.51 -2.23 -16.08
CA ALA A 35 5.50 -1.17 -16.07
C ALA A 35 4.83 0.13 -15.63
N THR A 36 5.57 0.98 -14.91
CA THR A 36 5.29 2.40 -14.64
C THR A 36 4.52 2.74 -13.36
N ALA A 37 5.30 2.99 -12.32
CA ALA A 37 5.07 4.12 -11.43
C ALA A 37 6.28 5.04 -11.63
N THR A 38 6.10 6.33 -11.93
CA THR A 38 7.21 7.28 -11.77
C THR A 38 7.48 7.38 -10.28
N LEU A 39 8.73 7.13 -9.88
CA LEU A 39 9.12 7.14 -8.48
C LEU A 39 10.04 8.32 -8.19
N GLU A 40 9.64 9.10 -7.19
CA GLU A 40 10.50 10.07 -6.54
C GLU A 40 10.96 9.50 -5.20
N SER A 41 12.22 9.71 -4.87
CA SER A 41 12.76 9.25 -3.60
C SER A 41 13.44 10.37 -2.82
N PHE A 42 13.32 10.26 -1.49
CA PHE A 42 13.94 11.13 -0.51
C PHE A 42 14.68 10.27 0.50
N THR A 43 15.93 10.63 0.79
CA THR A 43 16.81 9.84 1.65
C THR A 43 17.33 10.69 2.80
N CYS A 44 17.24 10.19 4.03
CA CYS A 44 17.86 10.83 5.19
C CYS A 44 19.38 10.69 5.10
N ILE A 45 20.10 11.81 5.15
CA ILE A 45 21.57 11.82 5.08
C ILE A 45 22.18 11.14 6.31
N ASN A 46 21.52 11.23 7.46
CA ASN A 46 22.04 10.70 8.72
C ASN A 46 21.93 9.18 8.84
N CYS A 47 20.77 8.60 8.51
CA CYS A 47 20.50 7.18 8.77
C CYS A 47 20.23 6.34 7.51
N GLY A 48 20.27 6.95 6.32
CA GLY A 48 20.07 6.27 5.04
C GLY A 48 18.64 5.76 4.80
N TYR A 49 17.68 6.07 5.67
CA TYR A 49 16.28 5.72 5.41
C TYR A 49 15.77 6.44 4.17
N THR A 50 15.18 5.69 3.24
CA THR A 50 14.66 6.20 1.96
C THR A 50 13.15 5.99 1.89
N GLU A 51 12.43 7.06 1.60
CA GLU A 51 11.01 7.01 1.23
C GLU A 51 10.88 7.12 -0.29
N ILE A 52 9.96 6.33 -0.85
CA ILE A 52 9.65 6.33 -2.28
C ILE A 52 8.18 6.69 -2.47
N TYR A 53 7.91 7.63 -3.38
CA TYR A 53 6.58 8.14 -3.69
C TYR A 53 6.24 7.77 -5.13
N SER A 54 5.03 7.28 -5.34
CA SER A 54 4.48 7.01 -6.67
C SER A 54 3.56 8.15 -7.12
N ASP A 55 3.57 8.45 -8.41
CA ASP A 55 2.52 9.25 -9.02
C ASP A 55 1.14 8.58 -8.91
N LYS A 56 0.07 9.31 -9.27
CA LYS A 56 -1.31 8.82 -9.19
C LYS A 56 -1.53 7.50 -9.95
N ARG A 57 -0.95 7.39 -11.16
CA ARG A 57 -1.08 6.19 -12.00
C ARG A 57 -0.36 5.00 -11.37
N GLY A 58 0.83 5.23 -10.83
CA GLY A 58 1.60 4.24 -10.09
C GLY A 58 0.86 3.75 -8.84
N LEU A 59 0.24 4.66 -8.08
CA LEU A 59 -0.59 4.31 -6.93
C LEU A 59 -1.79 3.43 -7.33
N ASP A 60 -2.48 3.77 -8.41
CA ASP A 60 -3.60 2.97 -8.92
C ASP A 60 -3.14 1.56 -9.36
N ASN A 61 -1.96 1.46 -9.99
CA ASN A 61 -1.35 0.16 -10.34
C ASN A 61 -0.99 -0.66 -9.09
N ILE A 62 -0.37 -0.04 -8.07
CA ILE A 62 -0.05 -0.70 -6.80
C ILE A 62 -1.31 -1.25 -6.14
N ARG A 63 -2.41 -0.49 -6.11
CA ARG A 63 -3.68 -0.95 -5.56
C ARG A 63 -4.30 -2.11 -6.35
N LYS A 64 -4.16 -2.09 -7.67
CA LYS A 64 -4.79 -3.09 -8.55
C LYS A 64 -4.07 -4.43 -8.57
N VAL A 65 -2.73 -4.42 -8.60
CA VAL A 65 -1.94 -5.65 -8.82
C VAL A 65 -0.78 -5.83 -7.85
N GLY A 66 -0.56 -4.89 -6.91
CA GLY A 66 0.58 -4.93 -6.00
C GLY A 66 0.60 -6.20 -5.15
N ARG A 67 1.82 -6.69 -4.88
CA ARG A 67 2.04 -7.78 -3.92
C ARG A 67 2.19 -7.21 -2.52
N PHE A 68 1.38 -7.68 -1.58
CA PHE A 68 1.41 -7.23 -0.20
C PHE A 68 2.20 -8.23 0.66
N ALA A 69 3.42 -7.85 1.05
CA ALA A 69 4.35 -8.72 1.79
C ALA A 69 3.83 -9.18 3.16
N LEU A 70 2.92 -8.42 3.78
CA LEU A 70 2.35 -8.73 5.10
C LEU A 70 0.95 -9.37 5.02
N GLY A 71 0.50 -9.78 3.83
CA GLY A 71 -0.82 -10.38 3.65
C GLY A 71 -1.94 -9.41 4.04
N GLN A 72 -2.26 -8.46 3.15
CA GLN A 72 -3.47 -7.67 3.36
C GLN A 72 -4.70 -8.56 3.11
N THR A 73 -5.29 -9.02 4.20
CA THR A 73 -6.66 -9.53 4.19
C THR A 73 -7.54 -8.29 4.13
N GLU A 74 -7.73 -7.71 2.95
CA GLU A 74 -8.94 -6.90 2.73
C GLU A 74 -10.09 -7.77 3.25
N PRO A 75 -10.85 -7.32 4.27
CA PRO A 75 -11.96 -8.12 4.77
C PRO A 75 -12.91 -8.27 3.60
N ARG A 76 -12.90 -9.45 2.97
CA ARG A 76 -13.89 -9.80 1.94
C ARG A 76 -15.22 -9.56 2.62
N LEU A 77 -15.93 -8.54 2.16
CA LEU A 77 -17.27 -8.26 2.62
C LEU A 77 -18.09 -9.49 2.28
N ALA A 78 -18.34 -10.32 3.28
CA ALA A 78 -19.22 -11.47 3.15
C ALA A 78 -20.66 -10.96 3.26
N TYR A 79 -21.54 -11.51 2.44
CA TYR A 79 -22.97 -11.25 2.50
C TYR A 79 -23.68 -12.56 2.83
N CYS A 80 -24.69 -12.50 3.69
CA CYS A 80 -25.47 -13.65 4.10
C CYS A 80 -26.18 -14.23 2.88
N THR A 81 -25.99 -15.52 2.61
CA THR A 81 -26.63 -16.21 1.48
C THR A 81 -28.14 -16.36 1.69
N SER A 82 -28.62 -16.27 2.94
CA SER A 82 -30.05 -16.38 3.26
C SER A 82 -30.82 -15.07 3.17
N CYS A 83 -30.23 -13.93 3.58
CA CYS A 83 -30.94 -12.63 3.61
C CYS A 83 -30.22 -11.47 2.92
N GLY A 84 -28.99 -11.67 2.44
CA GLY A 84 -28.19 -10.64 1.78
C GLY A 84 -27.56 -9.61 2.72
N ALA A 85 -27.71 -9.75 4.04
CA ALA A 85 -27.11 -8.82 5.01
C ALA A 85 -25.58 -8.89 5.00
N LYS A 86 -24.92 -7.76 5.30
CA LYS A 86 -23.46 -7.68 5.40
C LYS A 86 -22.99 -8.39 6.67
N ILE A 87 -22.07 -9.34 6.51
CA ILE A 87 -21.48 -10.15 7.58
C ILE A 87 -20.16 -9.53 8.01
N ARG A 88 -19.87 -9.56 9.32
CA ARG A 88 -18.57 -9.14 9.84
C ARG A 88 -17.57 -10.29 9.73
N PRO A 89 -16.29 -10.01 9.43
CA PRO A 89 -15.26 -11.05 9.41
C PRO A 89 -15.20 -11.78 10.75
N GLY A 90 -15.35 -13.11 10.73
CA GLY A 90 -15.31 -13.96 11.92
C GLY A 90 -16.66 -14.29 12.55
N ASP A 91 -17.78 -13.79 12.02
CA ASP A 91 -19.11 -14.20 12.48
C ASP A 91 -19.42 -15.65 12.09
N SER A 92 -19.93 -16.44 13.04
CA SER A 92 -20.43 -17.80 12.80
C SER A 92 -21.94 -17.85 12.50
N MET A 93 -22.64 -16.73 12.65
CA MET A 93 -24.07 -16.60 12.41
C MET A 93 -24.46 -15.17 12.01
N CYS A 94 -25.51 -15.04 11.20
CA CYS A 94 -26.02 -13.76 10.77
C CYS A 94 -26.84 -13.11 11.88
N TYR A 95 -26.42 -11.93 12.35
CA TYR A 95 -27.16 -11.18 13.37
C TYR A 95 -28.53 -10.68 12.91
N GLU A 96 -28.75 -10.55 11.60
CA GLU A 96 -30.02 -10.06 11.05
C GLU A 96 -31.09 -11.15 10.94
N CYS A 97 -30.71 -12.39 10.61
CA CYS A 97 -31.67 -13.47 10.34
C CYS A 97 -31.42 -14.78 11.11
N GLY A 98 -30.33 -14.88 11.86
CA GLY A 98 -29.98 -16.06 12.65
C GLY A 98 -29.43 -17.24 11.85
N ALA A 99 -29.29 -17.13 10.53
CA ALA A 99 -28.72 -18.19 9.70
C ALA A 99 -27.24 -18.42 10.00
N ALA A 100 -26.78 -19.67 9.96
CA ALA A 100 -25.36 -20.01 9.99
C ALA A 100 -24.67 -19.52 8.70
N ILE A 101 -23.41 -19.09 8.82
CA ILE A 101 -22.60 -18.48 7.74
C ILE A 101 -21.47 -19.41 7.33
#